data_AF-A0A484WXE2-F1
#
_entry.id   AF-A0A484WXE2-F1
#
_cell.length_a   1.000
_cell.length_b   1.000
_cell.length_c   1.000
_cell.angle_alpha   90.00
_cell.angle_beta   90.00
_cell.angle_gamma   90.00
#
_symmetry.space_group_name_H-M   'P 1'
#
loop_
_entity.id
_entity.type
_entity.pdbx_description
1 polymer ?
#
loop_
_entity_poly.entity_id
_entity_poly.type
_entity_poly.pdbx_seq_one_letter_code
_entity_poly.pdbx_strand_id
1 'polypeptide(L)'
;MLRHHHFSQQVLLAERVAFVVRKMTLEYFAPARLDDMLEVQTEITSMRGTSLVFTQRIVNADNTVLNSAEVLIVCVDPTIMKPRALPKSIVAEFKQ
;
A
#
# COMPACT_ATOMS: atom_id res chain seq x y z
N MET A 1 1.07 -4.17 -6.44
CA MET A 1 1.13 -2.76 -6.89
C MET A 1 2.56 -2.28 -7.17
N LEU A 2 3.38 -1.85 -6.19
CA LEU A 2 4.68 -1.18 -6.45
C LEU A 2 5.61 -1.88 -7.45
N ARG A 3 5.83 -3.20 -7.29
CA ARG A 3 6.69 -3.99 -8.19
C ARG A 3 6.17 -4.05 -9.62
N HIS A 4 4.85 -4.10 -9.79
CA HIS A 4 4.21 -4.10 -11.11
C HIS A 4 4.49 -2.79 -11.84
N HIS A 5 4.58 -1.68 -11.10
CA HIS A 5 5.03 -0.37 -11.58
C HIS A 5 6.55 -0.17 -11.46
N HIS A 6 7.33 -1.25 -11.51
CA HIS A 6 8.79 -1.23 -11.56
C HIS A 6 9.52 -0.62 -10.34
N PHE A 7 8.85 -0.47 -9.18
CA PHE A 7 9.50 -0.03 -7.95
C PHE A 7 9.86 -1.21 -7.03
N SER A 8 11.16 -1.39 -6.78
CA SER A 8 11.67 -2.36 -5.80
C SER A 8 11.97 -1.67 -4.46
N GLN A 9 11.33 -2.12 -3.38
CA GLN A 9 11.59 -1.57 -2.05
C GLN A 9 13.03 -1.82 -1.57
N GLN A 10 13.67 -2.90 -2.01
CA GLN A 10 15.07 -3.17 -1.68
C GLN A 10 16.02 -2.17 -2.35
N VAL A 11 15.74 -1.80 -3.60
CA VAL A 11 16.52 -0.78 -4.32
C VAL A 11 16.28 0.59 -3.68
N LEU A 12 15.02 0.94 -3.39
CA LEU A 12 14.66 2.17 -2.71
C LEU A 12 15.33 2.30 -1.33
N LEU A 13 15.49 1.19 -0.60
CA LEU A 13 16.17 1.20 0.70
C LEU A 13 17.63 1.66 0.57
N ALA A 14 18.34 1.25 -0.48
CA ALA A 14 19.70 1.72 -0.77
C ALA A 14 19.73 3.23 -1.10
N GLU A 15 18.64 3.78 -1.62
CA GLU A 15 18.43 5.23 -1.87
C GLU A 15 17.88 5.99 -0.64
N ARG A 16 17.91 5.35 0.54
CA ARG A 16 17.34 5.86 1.80
C ARG A 16 15.85 6.19 1.70
N VAL A 17 15.10 5.45 0.90
CA VAL A 17 13.65 5.55 0.77
C VAL A 17 13.04 4.29 1.37
N ALA A 18 12.21 4.44 2.40
CA ALA A 18 11.41 3.35 2.93
C ALA A 18 9.95 3.79 3.11
N PHE A 19 9.04 2.82 3.06
CA PHE A 19 7.62 3.01 3.29
C PHE A 19 7.22 2.32 4.59
N VAL A 20 6.59 3.06 5.50
CA VAL A 20 6.15 2.53 6.79
C VAL A 20 4.66 2.75 6.98
N VAL A 21 3.99 1.79 7.62
CA VAL A 21 2.57 1.91 7.99
C VAL A 21 2.44 2.85 9.18
N ARG A 22 1.73 3.97 9.00
CA ARG A 22 1.46 4.96 10.06
C ARG A 22 0.13 4.73 10.76
N LYS A 23 -0.87 4.24 10.03
CA LYS A 23 -2.20 3.86 10.53
C LYS A 23 -2.79 2.79 9.62
N MET A 24 -3.50 1.84 10.20
CA MET A 24 -4.28 0.85 9.46
C MET A 24 -5.64 0.69 10.14
N THR A 25 -6.71 0.73 9.34
CA THR A 25 -8.08 0.41 9.78
C THR A 25 -8.52 -0.80 8.99
N LEU A 26 -9.13 -1.79 9.65
CA LEU A 26 -9.65 -2.99 8.98
C LEU A 26 -11.10 -3.25 9.40
N GLU A 27 -11.90 -3.74 8.46
CA GLU A 27 -13.27 -4.20 8.71
C GLU A 27 -13.41 -5.64 8.18
N TYR A 28 -13.90 -6.55 9.03
CA TYR A 28 -14.07 -7.96 8.68
C TYR A 28 -15.56 -8.27 8.52
N PHE A 29 -16.00 -8.55 7.31
CA PHE A 29 -17.41 -8.78 6.97
C PHE A 29 -17.75 -10.27 6.93
N ALA A 30 -16.85 -11.10 6.44
CA ALA A 30 -17.02 -12.55 6.33
C ALA A 30 -15.68 -13.29 6.44
N PRO A 31 -15.68 -14.54 6.93
CA PRO A 31 -14.45 -15.33 7.05
C PRO A 31 -14.04 -15.92 5.70
N ALA A 32 -12.73 -15.94 5.44
CA ALA A 32 -12.12 -16.88 4.49
C ALA A 32 -11.92 -18.24 5.16
N ARG A 33 -11.86 -19.31 4.37
CA ARG A 33 -11.59 -20.69 4.80
C ARG A 33 -10.34 -21.24 4.12
N LEU A 34 -9.88 -22.39 4.63
CA LEU A 34 -8.81 -23.15 4.01
C LEU A 34 -9.17 -23.46 2.55
N ASP A 35 -8.21 -23.31 1.65
CA ASP A 35 -8.31 -23.51 0.19
C ASP A 35 -9.20 -22.52 -0.57
N ASP A 36 -9.71 -21.46 0.07
CA ASP A 36 -10.36 -20.37 -0.68
C ASP A 36 -9.34 -19.64 -1.56
N MET A 37 -9.65 -19.49 -2.85
CA MET A 37 -8.93 -18.58 -3.73
C MET A 37 -9.37 -17.15 -3.44
N LEU A 38 -8.42 -16.30 -3.03
CA LEU A 38 -8.67 -14.92 -2.66
C LEU A 38 -7.96 -13.96 -3.60
N GLU A 39 -8.61 -12.85 -3.90
CA GLU A 39 -8.02 -11.72 -4.62
C GLU A 39 -7.90 -10.51 -3.68
N VAL A 40 -6.69 -9.94 -3.61
CA VAL A 40 -6.43 -8.70 -2.88
C VAL A 40 -6.43 -7.55 -3.87
N GLN A 41 -7.49 -6.76 -3.85
CA GLN A 41 -7.65 -5.55 -4.64
C GLN A 41 -6.99 -4.39 -3.90
N THR A 42 -6.22 -3.56 -4.60
CA THR A 42 -5.45 -2.46 -3.99
C THR A 42 -5.47 -1.23 -4.89
N GLU A 43 -5.85 -0.10 -4.31
CA GLU A 43 -5.92 1.20 -4.97
C GLU A 43 -5.22 2.27 -4.14
N ILE A 44 -4.65 3.29 -4.79
CA ILE A 44 -4.18 4.51 -4.11
C ILE A 44 -5.33 5.51 -4.20
N THR A 45 -5.92 5.85 -3.04
CA THR A 45 -7.04 6.79 -2.96
C THR A 45 -6.61 8.19 -2.54
N SER A 46 -5.39 8.33 -2.00
CA SER A 46 -4.80 9.64 -1.71
C SER A 46 -3.28 9.59 -1.80
N MET A 47 -2.66 10.67 -2.28
CA MET A 47 -1.21 10.84 -2.30
C MET A 47 -0.87 12.30 -2.00
N ARG A 48 -0.10 12.54 -0.93
CA ARG A 48 0.20 13.90 -0.43
C ARG A 48 1.61 13.98 0.14
N GLY A 49 2.49 14.74 -0.49
CA GLY A 49 3.80 15.13 0.05
C GLY A 49 4.70 13.94 0.45
N THR A 50 4.56 13.49 1.70
CA THR A 50 5.33 12.40 2.31
C THR A 50 4.51 11.11 2.48
N SER A 51 3.21 11.11 2.23
CA SER A 51 2.32 9.99 2.52
C SER A 51 1.38 9.63 1.37
N LEU A 52 0.85 8.41 1.44
CA LEU A 52 -0.18 7.90 0.54
C LEU A 52 -1.15 7.00 1.32
N VAL A 53 -2.38 6.91 0.84
CA VAL A 53 -3.43 6.05 1.40
C VAL A 53 -3.72 4.96 0.40
N PHE A 54 -3.54 3.71 0.82
CA PHE A 54 -4.04 2.55 0.11
C PHE A 54 -5.42 2.18 0.64
N THR A 55 -6.35 1.96 -0.28
CA THR A 55 -7.62 1.28 0.02
C THR A 55 -7.52 -0.12 -0.56
N GLN A 56 -7.77 -1.12 0.28
CA GLN A 56 -7.65 -2.52 -0.09
C GLN A 56 -8.92 -3.28 0.26
N ARG A 57 -9.22 -4.30 -0.55
CA ARG A 57 -10.31 -5.25 -0.30
C ARG A 57 -9.83 -6.65 -0.59
N ILE A 58 -10.31 -7.60 0.20
CA ILE A 58 -10.13 -9.03 -0.07
C ILE A 58 -11.48 -9.58 -0.51
N VAL A 59 -11.50 -10.19 -1.69
CA VAL A 59 -12.68 -10.86 -2.26
C VAL A 59 -12.41 -12.34 -2.49
N ASN A 60 -13.44 -13.17 -2.43
CA ASN A 60 -13.37 -14.59 -2.82
C ASN A 60 -13.66 -14.78 -4.32
N ALA A 61 -13.66 -16.03 -4.77
CA ALA A 61 -13.97 -16.39 -6.17
C ALA A 61 -15.36 -15.93 -6.66
N ASP A 62 -16.33 -15.76 -5.75
CA ASP A 62 -17.68 -15.25 -6.05
C ASP A 62 -17.77 -13.72 -5.96
N ASN A 63 -16.63 -13.03 -5.86
CA ASN A 63 -16.52 -11.57 -5.69
C ASN A 63 -17.21 -11.03 -4.41
N THR A 64 -17.38 -11.87 -3.39
CA THR A 64 -17.87 -11.46 -2.08
C THR A 64 -16.75 -10.77 -1.30
N VAL A 65 -16.99 -9.54 -0.83
CA VAL A 65 -16.02 -8.81 0.00
C VAL A 65 -15.97 -9.43 1.39
N LEU A 66 -14.83 -10.01 1.73
CA LEU A 66 -14.58 -10.63 3.02
C LEU A 66 -14.02 -9.62 4.03
N ASN A 67 -13.17 -8.72 3.55
CA ASN A 67 -12.48 -7.73 4.37
C ASN A 67 -12.19 -6.47 3.55
N SER A 68 -12.19 -5.32 4.22
CA SER A 68 -11.61 -4.07 3.71
C SER A 68 -10.53 -3.54 4.64
N ALA A 69 -9.60 -2.79 4.07
CA ALA A 69 -8.58 -2.07 4.82
C ALA A 69 -8.29 -0.70 4.21
N GLU A 70 -8.09 0.29 5.09
CA GLU A 70 -7.48 1.57 4.75
C GLU A 70 -6.10 1.65 5.41
N VAL A 71 -5.06 1.86 4.61
CA VAL A 71 -3.66 1.85 5.06
C VAL A 71 -3.00 3.19 4.74
N LEU A 72 -2.70 3.97 5.77
CA LEU A 72 -1.90 5.18 5.64
C LEU A 72 -0.41 4.81 5.69
N ILE A 73 0.29 5.07 4.59
CA ILE A 73 1.72 4.84 4.43
C ILE A 73 2.46 6.17 4.43
N VAL A 74 3.62 6.21 5.10
CA VAL A 74 4.53 7.36 5.10
C VAL A 74 5.87 6.95 4.52
N CYS A 75 6.40 7.77 3.62
CA CYS A 75 7.76 7.69 3.10
C CYS A 75 8.73 8.27 4.13
N VAL A 76 9.76 7.52 4.49
CA VAL A 76 10.75 7.90 5.51
C VAL A 76 12.17 7.73 4.98
N ASP A 77 13.09 8.51 5.53
CA ASP A 77 14.50 8.14 5.55
C ASP A 77 14.70 7.08 6.65
N PRO A 78 15.05 5.83 6.30
CA PRO A 78 15.16 4.72 7.25
C PRO A 78 16.37 4.83 8.18
N THR A 79 17.35 5.70 7.88
CA THR A 79 18.54 5.88 8.74
C THR A 79 18.24 6.76 9.96
N ILE A 80 17.35 7.74 9.80
CA ILE A 80 16.96 8.69 10.87
C ILE A 80 15.49 8.54 11.28
N MET A 81 14.75 7.65 10.62
CA MET A 81 13.32 7.39 10.81
C MET A 81 12.45 8.67 10.77
N LYS A 82 12.78 9.60 9.86
CA LYS A 82 12.02 10.85 9.66
C LYS A 82 11.25 10.83 8.35
N PRO A 83 10.03 11.40 8.29
CA PRO A 83 9.29 11.56 7.04
C PRO A 83 10.11 12.32 5.99
N ARG A 84 10.04 11.84 4.74
CA ARG A 84 10.62 12.51 3.58
C ARG A 84 9.61 12.55 2.44
N ALA A 85 9.82 13.46 1.49
CA ALA A 85 8.96 13.54 0.30
C ALA A 85 8.98 12.21 -0.47
N LEU A 86 7.83 11.87 -1.06
CA LEU A 86 7.74 10.75 -1.99
C LEU A 86 8.70 10.96 -3.17
N PRO A 87 9.40 9.91 -3.65
CA PRO A 87 10.20 10.00 -4.86
C PRO A 87 9.37 10.53 -6.04
N LYS A 88 9.93 11.46 -6.82
CA LYS A 88 9.22 12.09 -7.95
C LYS A 88 8.74 11.06 -8.98
N SER A 89 9.49 9.98 -9.20
CA SER A 89 9.11 8.87 -10.08
C SER A 89 7.85 8.16 -9.61
N ILE A 90 7.74 7.87 -8.32
CA ILE A 90 6.54 7.27 -7.71
C ILE A 90 5.35 8.22 -7.82
N VAL A 91 5.56 9.50 -7.54
CA VAL A 91 4.49 10.50 -7.68
C VAL A 91 4.01 10.61 -9.13
N ALA A 92 4.92 10.55 -10.11
CA ALA A 92 4.58 10.63 -11.52
C ALA A 92 3.80 9.38 -11.99
N GLU A 93 4.21 8.20 -11.55
CA GLU A 93 3.57 6.93 -11.94
C GLU A 93 2.15 6.79 -11.37
N PHE A 94 1.91 7.28 -10.15
CA PHE A 94 0.61 7.22 -9.49
C PHE A 94 -0.18 8.53 -9.55
N LYS A 95 0.31 9.52 -10.30
CA LYS A 95 -0.48 10.71 -10.64
C LYS A 95 -1.41 10.36 -11.80
N GLN A 96 -2.71 10.39 -11.54
CA GLN A 96 -3.70 10.65 -12.58
C GLN A 96 -3.79 12.15 -12.83
#